data_AF-A0A812YS75-F1
#
_entry.id   AF-A0A812YS75-F1
#
_cell.length_a   1.000
_cell.length_b   1.000
_cell.length_c   1.000
_cell.angle_alpha   90.00
_cell.angle_beta   90.00
_cell.angle_gamma   90.00
#
_symmetry.space_group_name_H-M   'P 1'
#
loop_
_entity.id
_entity.type
_entity.pdbx_description
1 polymer ?
#
loop_
_entity_poly.entity_id
_entity_poly.type
_entity_poly.pdbx_seq_one_letter_code
_entity_poly.pdbx_strand_id
1 'polypeptide(L)'
;VVISEVLGEHGGNPETVEGAFLREWVDSTGSFLPSTLADVNGNSDAHATEPTWFSPSGNGYRIDFVGLPAAWLQCPFVAQALPDFELLNRDHIPAQVEVRLRYRGRPPPRKDCSIFPRDPDQWPADHVSRLIAELR
;
A
#
# COMPACT_ATOMS: atom_id res chain seq x y z
N VAL A 1 -9.82 1.54 -28.04
CA VAL A 1 -9.15 1.03 -26.84
C VAL A 1 -8.22 2.14 -26.36
N VAL A 2 -8.56 2.82 -25.28
CA VAL A 2 -7.73 3.90 -24.72
C VAL A 2 -6.73 3.23 -23.78
N ILE A 3 -5.46 3.23 -24.17
CA ILE A 3 -4.35 2.76 -23.34
C ILE A 3 -3.88 3.99 -22.57
N SER A 4 -4.08 4.01 -21.25
CA SER A 4 -3.65 5.11 -20.37
C SER A 4 -2.31 4.76 -19.74
N GLU A 5 -1.32 5.65 -19.88
CA GLU A 5 0.03 5.52 -19.32
C GLU A 5 0.07 5.41 -17.77
N VAL A 6 -1.04 5.72 -17.10
CA VAL A 6 -1.15 5.73 -15.63
C VAL A 6 -1.44 4.33 -15.06
N LEU A 7 -2.07 3.48 -15.87
CA LEU A 7 -2.26 2.06 -15.60
C LEU A 7 -1.16 1.33 -16.37
N GLY A 8 0.04 1.25 -15.80
CA GLY A 8 1.17 0.53 -16.43
C GLY A 8 0.67 -0.79 -17.01
N GLU A 9 0.96 -1.06 -18.29
CA GLU A 9 0.23 -1.92 -19.24
C GLU A 9 -0.49 -3.16 -18.66
N HIS A 10 -1.56 -2.94 -17.88
CA HIS A 10 -2.33 -4.03 -17.27
C HIS A 10 -3.14 -4.70 -18.37
N GLY A 11 -2.98 -6.02 -18.54
CA GLY A 11 -3.58 -6.84 -19.59
C GLY A 11 -4.98 -6.34 -19.99
N GLY A 12 -5.07 -5.82 -21.22
CA GLY A 12 -6.12 -4.92 -21.67
C GLY A 12 -7.51 -5.55 -21.74
N ASN A 13 -8.19 -5.61 -20.59
CA ASN A 13 -9.64 -5.73 -20.56
C ASN A 13 -10.28 -4.39 -20.98
N PRO A 14 -11.46 -4.41 -21.62
CA PRO A 14 -12.24 -3.21 -21.80
C PRO A 14 -12.46 -2.55 -20.44
N GLU A 15 -12.20 -1.25 -20.35
CA GLU A 15 -12.44 -0.51 -19.12
C GLU A 15 -13.91 -0.65 -18.69
N THR A 16 -14.11 -1.11 -17.46
CA THR A 16 -15.42 -1.14 -16.81
C THR A 16 -15.69 0.21 -16.12
N VAL A 17 -16.93 0.45 -15.69
CA VAL A 17 -17.29 1.65 -14.94
C VAL A 17 -16.47 1.77 -13.65
N GLU A 18 -16.27 0.66 -12.95
CA GLU A 18 -15.44 0.57 -11.74
C GLU A 18 -13.97 0.85 -12.04
N GLY A 19 -13.46 0.32 -13.16
CA GLY A 19 -12.12 0.63 -13.65
C GLY A 19 -11.92 2.12 -13.95
N ALA A 20 -12.93 2.78 -14.50
CA ALA A 20 -12.89 4.21 -14.77
C ALA A 20 -12.81 5.05 -13.48
N PHE A 21 -13.56 4.66 -12.43
CA PHE A 21 -13.47 5.31 -11.11
C PHE A 21 -12.09 5.09 -10.46
N LEU A 22 -11.53 3.89 -10.56
CA LEU A 22 -10.19 3.62 -10.06
C LEU A 22 -9.16 4.50 -10.78
N ARG A 23 -9.23 4.61 -12.10
CA ARG A 23 -8.35 5.50 -12.87
C ARG A 23 -8.50 6.96 -12.44
N GLU A 24 -9.74 7.47 -12.35
CA GLU A 24 -10.00 8.84 -11.90
C GLU A 24 -9.41 9.10 -10.51
N TRP A 25 -9.53 8.14 -9.59
CA TRP A 25 -8.93 8.22 -8.27
C TRP A 25 -7.39 8.26 -8.34
N VAL A 26 -6.76 7.40 -9.15
CA VAL A 26 -5.30 7.38 -9.33
C VAL A 26 -4.81 8.72 -9.89
N ASP A 27 -5.48 9.22 -10.92
CA ASP A 27 -5.16 10.51 -11.56
C ASP A 27 -5.31 11.67 -10.56
N SER A 28 -6.44 11.71 -9.83
CA SER A 28 -6.74 12.80 -8.88
C SER A 28 -5.79 12.85 -7.69
N THR A 29 -5.24 11.71 -7.27
CA THR A 29 -4.31 11.61 -6.14
C THR A 29 -2.83 11.71 -6.56
N GLY A 30 -2.56 11.77 -7.87
CA GLY A 30 -1.19 11.73 -8.39
C GLY A 30 -0.48 10.46 -7.95
N SER A 31 -1.16 9.32 -8.03
CA SER A 31 -0.65 8.00 -7.67
C SER A 31 -0.32 7.17 -8.91
N PHE A 32 0.29 6.00 -8.71
CA PHE A 32 0.41 4.94 -9.70
C PHE A 32 0.18 3.58 -9.05
N LEU A 33 -0.20 2.59 -9.85
CA LEU A 33 -0.51 1.23 -9.42
C LEU A 33 0.52 0.24 -10.00
N PRO A 34 1.63 -0.07 -9.31
CA PRO A 34 2.56 -1.09 -9.78
C PRO A 34 1.87 -2.45 -9.90
N SER A 35 2.33 -3.28 -10.83
CA SER A 35 1.91 -4.68 -10.84
C SER A 35 2.49 -5.40 -9.63
N THR A 36 1.59 -6.03 -8.87
CA THR A 36 1.91 -6.88 -7.71
C THR A 36 2.22 -8.30 -8.13
N LEU A 37 2.31 -8.59 -9.43
CA LEU A 37 2.69 -9.89 -9.96
C LEU A 37 4.01 -9.72 -10.70
N ALA A 38 4.84 -10.76 -10.65
CA ALA A 38 6.19 -10.71 -11.20
C ALA A 38 6.35 -11.72 -12.35
N ASP A 39 7.16 -11.35 -13.33
CA ASP A 39 7.58 -12.25 -14.41
C ASP A 39 8.50 -13.36 -13.86
N VAL A 40 8.91 -14.28 -14.75
CA VAL A 40 9.84 -15.38 -14.41
C VAL A 40 11.21 -14.90 -13.89
N ASN A 41 11.54 -13.62 -14.09
CA ASN A 41 12.78 -13.00 -13.64
C ASN A 41 12.59 -12.17 -12.35
N GLY A 42 11.39 -12.13 -11.78
CA GLY A 42 11.06 -11.39 -10.57
C GLY A 42 10.81 -9.88 -10.79
N ASN A 43 10.67 -9.42 -12.03
CA ASN A 43 10.30 -8.03 -12.32
C ASN A 43 8.77 -7.88 -12.32
N SER A 44 8.24 -6.73 -11.89
CA SER A 44 6.80 -6.46 -12.00
C SER A 44 6.31 -6.66 -13.43
N ASP A 45 5.38 -7.60 -13.62
CA ASP A 45 4.76 -7.92 -14.91
C ASP A 45 3.45 -7.17 -15.03
N ALA A 46 3.44 -6.13 -15.87
CA ALA A 46 2.22 -5.36 -16.13
C ALA A 46 1.13 -6.24 -16.76
N HIS A 47 1.48 -7.21 -17.59
CA HIS A 47 0.51 -8.04 -18.32
C HIS A 47 0.00 -9.24 -17.52
N ALA A 48 0.41 -9.38 -16.26
CA ALA A 48 0.00 -10.45 -15.39
C ALA A 48 -1.54 -10.53 -15.27
N THR A 49 -2.06 -11.75 -15.39
CA THR A 49 -3.51 -12.05 -15.42
C THR A 49 -3.96 -12.86 -14.22
N GLU A 50 -3.03 -13.19 -13.33
CA GLU A 50 -3.28 -13.99 -12.14
C GLU A 50 -4.24 -13.23 -11.19
N PRO A 51 -5.19 -13.94 -10.59
CA PRO A 51 -6.15 -13.33 -9.68
C PRO A 51 -5.50 -13.00 -8.33
N THR A 52 -5.97 -11.92 -7.71
CA THR A 52 -5.65 -11.60 -6.30
C THR A 52 -6.79 -11.97 -5.36
N TRP A 53 -7.97 -12.28 -5.91
CA TRP A 53 -9.14 -12.71 -5.16
C TRP A 53 -9.89 -13.81 -5.90
N PHE A 54 -10.52 -14.72 -5.15
CA PHE A 54 -11.37 -15.78 -5.64
C PHE A 54 -12.76 -15.67 -5.02
N SER A 55 -13.79 -15.68 -5.86
CA SER A 55 -15.17 -15.72 -5.38
C SER A 55 -15.48 -17.05 -4.68
N PRO A 56 -16.59 -17.13 -3.92
CA PRO A 56 -17.07 -18.40 -3.35
C PRO A 56 -17.34 -19.49 -4.40
N SER A 57 -17.59 -19.10 -5.66
CA SER A 57 -17.75 -20.02 -6.79
C SER A 57 -16.43 -20.44 -7.43
N GLY A 58 -15.28 -19.97 -6.92
CA GLY A 58 -13.94 -20.27 -7.40
C GLY A 58 -13.47 -19.43 -8.60
N ASN A 59 -14.23 -18.40 -9.00
CA ASN A 59 -13.80 -17.53 -10.10
C ASN A 59 -12.73 -16.55 -9.59
N GLY A 60 -11.62 -16.44 -10.31
CA GLY A 60 -10.53 -15.52 -9.98
C GLY A 60 -10.76 -14.11 -10.54
N TYR A 61 -10.42 -13.11 -9.75
CA TYR A 61 -10.46 -11.70 -10.13
C TYR A 61 -9.23 -10.97 -9.61
N ARG A 62 -8.86 -9.88 -10.29
CA ARG A 62 -7.77 -9.00 -9.89
C ARG A 62 -8.35 -7.69 -9.39
N ILE A 63 -8.46 -7.57 -8.08
CA ILE A 63 -9.15 -6.43 -7.43
C ILE A 63 -8.32 -5.77 -6.31
N ASP A 64 -7.19 -6.38 -5.93
CA ASP A 64 -6.32 -5.88 -4.89
C ASP A 64 -5.15 -5.12 -5.51
N PHE A 65 -5.12 -3.80 -5.31
CA PHE A 65 -4.11 -2.89 -5.83
C PHE A 65 -3.44 -2.14 -4.69
N VAL A 66 -2.14 -1.85 -4.85
CA VAL A 66 -1.40 -0.97 -3.93
C VAL A 66 -1.12 0.35 -4.64
N GLY A 67 -1.68 1.45 -4.13
CA GLY A 67 -1.42 2.79 -4.65
C GLY A 67 -0.15 3.39 -4.07
N LEU A 68 0.74 3.86 -4.94
CA LEU A 68 1.96 4.59 -4.55
C LEU A 68 1.94 6.01 -5.11
N PRO A 69 2.48 7.02 -4.41
CA PRO A 69 2.61 8.36 -4.97
C PRO A 69 3.45 8.36 -6.25
N ALA A 70 3.02 9.07 -7.29
CA ALA A 70 3.77 9.19 -8.56
C ALA A 70 5.18 9.75 -8.36
N ALA A 71 5.38 10.58 -7.32
CA ALA A 71 6.70 11.07 -6.93
C ALA A 71 7.70 9.94 -6.55
N TRP A 72 7.22 8.73 -6.26
CA TRP A 72 8.04 7.57 -5.89
C TRP A 72 8.34 6.65 -7.07
N LEU A 73 7.92 6.98 -8.29
CA LEU A 73 8.20 6.17 -9.49
C LEU A 73 9.71 5.95 -9.71
N GLN A 74 10.53 6.92 -9.27
CA GLN A 74 11.99 6.86 -9.36
C GLN A 74 12.66 6.21 -8.13
N CYS A 75 11.89 5.87 -7.11
CA CYS A 75 12.39 5.16 -5.93
C CYS A 75 12.44 3.66 -6.23
N PRO A 76 13.48 2.94 -5.79
CA PRO A 76 13.48 1.49 -5.85
C PRO A 76 12.31 0.94 -5.02
N PHE A 77 11.45 0.17 -5.64
CA PHE A 77 10.38 -0.58 -4.99
C PHE A 77 10.31 -2.00 -5.53
N VAL A 78 9.70 -2.89 -4.76
CA VAL A 78 9.39 -4.27 -5.15
C VAL A 78 7.93 -4.52 -4.81
N ALA A 79 7.11 -4.86 -5.79
CA ALA A 79 5.71 -5.21 -5.62
C ALA A 79 5.53 -6.70 -5.88
N GLN A 80 4.86 -7.42 -4.99
CA GLN A 80 4.64 -8.87 -5.13
C GLN A 80 3.39 -9.35 -4.40
N ALA A 81 2.77 -10.40 -4.95
CA ALA A 81 1.71 -11.17 -4.35
C ALA A 81 2.34 -12.30 -3.53
N LEU A 82 1.67 -12.70 -2.46
CA LEU A 82 2.16 -13.71 -1.52
C LEU A 82 1.24 -14.94 -1.53
N PRO A 83 1.27 -15.76 -2.59
CA PRO A 83 0.36 -16.91 -2.74
C PRO A 83 0.54 -17.95 -1.63
N ASP A 84 1.75 -18.07 -1.08
CA ASP A 84 2.09 -19.03 -0.03
C ASP A 84 1.90 -18.46 1.39
N PHE A 85 1.38 -17.24 1.53
CA PHE A 85 1.14 -16.65 2.83
C PHE A 85 0.02 -17.39 3.56
N GLU A 86 0.30 -17.88 4.75
CA GLU A 86 -0.69 -18.60 5.56
C GLU A 86 -1.79 -17.65 6.03
N LEU A 87 -2.93 -17.69 5.35
CA LEU A 87 -4.13 -16.98 5.74
C LEU A 87 -5.17 -17.92 6.35
N LEU A 88 -5.91 -17.39 7.32
CA LEU A 88 -7.07 -18.05 7.91
C LEU A 88 -8.20 -18.24 6.87
N ASN A 89 -8.32 -17.31 5.91
CA ASN A 89 -9.22 -17.35 4.76
C ASN A 89 -8.42 -17.19 3.46
N ARG A 90 -8.66 -18.07 2.48
CA ARG A 90 -7.89 -18.16 1.21
C ARG A 90 -8.61 -17.54 0.02
N ASP A 91 -9.58 -16.67 0.24
CA ASP A 91 -10.28 -15.97 -0.83
C ASP A 91 -9.43 -14.85 -1.42
N HIS A 92 -8.54 -14.22 -0.64
CA HIS A 92 -7.54 -13.27 -1.15
C HIS A 92 -6.13 -13.84 -1.17
N ILE A 93 -5.33 -13.39 -2.15
CA ILE A 93 -3.88 -13.47 -2.16
C ILE A 93 -3.34 -12.10 -1.72
N PRO A 94 -2.59 -12.02 -0.60
CA PRO A 94 -2.04 -10.75 -0.14
C PRO A 94 -1.13 -10.13 -1.19
N ALA A 95 -1.28 -8.82 -1.41
CA ALA A 95 -0.37 -8.02 -2.19
C ALA A 95 0.47 -7.13 -1.27
N GLN A 96 1.77 -7.03 -1.54
CA GLN A 96 2.66 -6.14 -0.81
C GLN A 96 3.54 -5.31 -1.74
N VAL A 97 3.99 -4.18 -1.23
CA VAL A 97 5.04 -3.36 -1.85
C VAL A 97 6.08 -3.00 -0.80
N GLU A 98 7.34 -3.33 -1.06
CA GLU A 98 8.50 -2.79 -0.35
C GLU A 98 8.99 -1.54 -1.09
N VAL A 99 9.10 -0.40 -0.41
CA VAL A 99 9.65 0.84 -0.99
C VAL A 99 10.90 1.27 -0.23
N ARG A 100 11.98 1.62 -0.93
CA ARG A 100 13.23 2.10 -0.34
C ARG A 100 13.39 3.60 -0.54
N LEU A 101 13.15 4.36 0.53
CA LEU A 101 13.23 5.82 0.51
C LEU A 101 14.53 6.31 1.14
N ARG A 102 15.17 7.30 0.51
CA ARG A 102 16.33 8.02 1.07
C ARG A 102 15.89 9.43 1.46
N TYR A 103 15.87 9.70 2.76
CA TYR A 103 15.59 11.03 3.28
C TYR A 103 16.88 11.83 3.42
N ARG A 104 16.90 13.04 2.88
CA ARG A 104 17.92 14.04 3.20
C ARG A 104 17.29 15.06 4.14
N GLY A 105 17.72 15.06 5.39
CA GLY A 105 17.34 16.06 6.37
C GLY A 105 18.59 16.66 7.01
N ARG A 106 18.48 17.90 7.51
CA ARG A 106 19.32 18.27 8.65
C ARG A 106 18.88 17.37 9.81
N PRO A 107 19.82 16.81 10.60
CA PRO A 107 19.43 16.23 11.87
C PRO A 107 18.61 17.30 12.59
N PRO A 108 17.43 16.97 13.16
CA PRO A 108 16.77 17.91 14.03
C PRO A 108 17.81 18.38 15.07
N PRO A 109 17.80 19.65 15.51
CA PRO A 109 18.55 19.99 16.71
C PRO A 109 18.15 18.95 17.75
N ARG A 110 19.12 18.35 18.46
CA ARG A 110 18.85 17.41 19.55
C ARG A 110 17.84 18.07 20.49
N LYS A 111 16.55 17.86 20.27
CA LYS A 111 15.59 17.84 21.33
C LYS A 111 15.99 16.62 22.10
N ASP A 112 16.37 16.79 23.36
CA ASP A 112 16.28 15.69 24.29
C ASP A 112 14.88 15.12 24.11
N CYS A 113 14.78 13.99 23.40
CA CYS A 113 13.56 13.23 23.38
C CYS A 113 13.36 12.88 24.84
N SER A 114 12.45 13.59 25.52
CA SER A 114 11.90 13.09 26.75
C SER A 114 11.41 11.70 26.38
N ILE A 115 12.07 10.68 26.94
CA ILE A 115 11.64 9.31 26.80
C ILE A 115 10.21 9.33 27.32
N PHE A 116 9.23 9.17 26.42
CA PHE A 116 7.85 9.07 26.86
C PHE A 116 7.83 7.85 27.78
N PRO A 117 7.51 8.02 29.08
CA PRO A 117 7.59 6.90 29.99
C PRO A 117 6.59 5.85 29.50
N ARG A 118 7.10 4.66 29.14
CA ARG A 118 6.25 3.54 28.69
C ARG A 118 5.39 3.01 29.83
N ASP A 119 5.82 3.27 31.06
CA ASP A 119 5.15 2.88 32.29
C ASP A 119 4.27 4.04 32.80
N PRO A 120 2.95 3.83 32.96
CA PRO A 120 2.03 4.80 33.56
C PRO A 120 2.49 5.32 34.93
N ASP A 121 3.22 4.52 35.72
CA ASP A 121 3.70 4.93 37.05
C ASP A 121 4.84 5.95 36.98
N GLN A 122 5.43 6.13 35.80
CA GLN A 122 6.50 7.09 35.53
C GLN A 122 5.97 8.37 34.88
N TRP A 123 4.64 8.51 34.75
CA TRP A 123 4.04 9.68 34.13
C TRP A 123 4.10 10.88 35.08
N PRO A 124 4.35 12.10 34.56
CA PRO A 124 4.21 13.31 35.36
C PRO A 124 2.79 13.38 35.96
N ALA A 125 2.69 13.64 37.27
CA ALA A 125 1.41 13.70 37.98
C ALA A 125 0.42 14.70 37.33
N ASP A 126 0.94 15.77 36.73
CA ASP A 126 0.17 16.79 36.01
C ASP A 126 -0.45 16.29 34.70
N HIS A 127 0.14 15.28 34.07
CA HIS A 127 -0.41 14.64 32.87
C HIS A 127 -1.52 13.65 33.23
N VAL A 128 -1.29 12.85 34.28
CA VAL A 128 -2.30 11.91 34.82
C VAL A 128 -3.54 12.67 35.29
N SER A 129 -3.34 13.78 36.00
CA SER A 129 -4.44 14.62 36.51
C SER A 129 -5.28 15.24 35.38
N ARG A 130 -4.65 15.66 34.27
CA ARG A 130 -5.35 16.17 33.09
C ARG A 130 -6.17 15.10 32.38
N LEU A 131 -5.59 13.92 32.17
CA LEU A 131 -6.30 12.78 31.55
C LEU A 131 -7.54 12.38 32.37
N ILE A 132 -7.41 12.31 33.71
CA ILE A 132 -8.54 11.99 34.60
C ILE A 132 -9.64 13.05 34.53
N ALA A 133 -9.29 14.33 34.36
CA ALA A 133 -10.25 15.42 34.24
C ALA A 133 -10.99 15.40 32.90
N GLU A 134 -10.34 14.98 31.81
CA GLU A 134 -10.95 14.85 30.47
C GLU A 134 -11.86 13.62 30.34
N LEU A 135 -11.71 12.62 31.21
CA LEU A 135 -12.51 11.39 31.24
C LEU A 135 -13.73 11.47 32.17
N ARG A 136 -13.99 12.63 32.79
CA ARG A 136 -15.19 12.90 33.62
C ARG A 136 -16.17 13.79 32.87
#